data_AF-A0A7S1IWF5-F1
#
_entry.id   AF-A0A7S1IWF5-F1
#
_cell.length_a   1.000
_cell.length_b   1.000
_cell.length_c   1.000
_cell.angle_alpha   90.00
_cell.angle_beta   90.00
_cell.angle_gamma   90.00
#
_symmetry.space_group_name_H-M   'P 1'
#
loop_
_entity.id
_entity.type
_entity.pdbx_description
1 polymer ?
#
loop_
_entity_poly.entity_id
_entity_poly.type
_entity_poly.pdbx_seq_one_letter_code
_entity_poly.pdbx_strand_id
1 'polypeptide(L)'
;MAVSEARAVINASPFAQVRDGASEVVMKLLSNDGTVGPVLNLSEQLLTDVSVHPILTALERNTIVRELNLNQNELGDAGAKGLANLLRVNKILTSVSLTGNRVGLAGARALQSAAEGNTTLLHLGLGVQKAHGGFVLGLETIQSTITVQLAMNRVNMMKSRPPLTLVAADAVMQAAAP
;
A
#
# COMPACT_ATOMS: atom_id res chain seq x y z
N MET A 1 -9.20 22.28 25.64
CA MET A 1 -9.36 22.16 24.17
C MET A 1 -7.97 21.92 23.58
N ALA A 2 -7.61 20.65 23.44
CA ALA A 2 -6.46 20.15 22.66
C ALA A 2 -6.70 18.65 22.46
N VAL A 3 -7.48 18.32 21.43
CA VAL A 3 -7.71 16.95 20.97
C VAL A 3 -6.42 16.54 20.27
N SER A 4 -5.52 15.91 21.03
CA SER A 4 -4.31 15.28 20.49
C SER A 4 -4.69 13.99 19.78
N GLU A 5 -4.28 13.91 18.52
CA GLU A 5 -4.67 12.95 17.50
C GLU A 5 -4.16 11.53 17.80
N ALA A 6 -4.98 10.71 18.44
CA ALA A 6 -4.83 9.25 18.39
C ALA A 6 -5.82 8.70 17.34
N ARG A 7 -5.66 9.13 16.08
CA ARG A 7 -6.44 8.56 14.97
C ARG A 7 -6.04 7.10 14.81
N ALA A 8 -7.02 6.23 15.02
CA ALA A 8 -6.94 4.78 15.03
C ALA A 8 -5.99 4.20 13.97
N VAL A 9 -4.74 3.93 14.36
CA VAL A 9 -4.02 2.81 13.78
C VAL A 9 -4.74 1.60 14.34
N ILE A 10 -5.56 0.92 13.54
CA ILE A 10 -5.89 -0.46 13.86
C ILE A 10 -4.58 -1.24 13.69
N ASN A 11 -3.76 -1.23 14.75
CA ASN A 11 -2.87 -2.33 15.01
C ASN A 11 -3.83 -3.49 15.26
N ALA A 12 -3.96 -4.40 14.29
CA ALA A 12 -4.52 -5.71 14.58
C ALA A 12 -3.88 -6.15 15.90
N SER A 13 -4.68 -6.30 16.95
CA SER A 13 -4.15 -6.58 18.29
C SER A 13 -3.22 -7.80 18.17
N PRO A 14 -2.06 -7.85 18.85
CA PRO A 14 -1.07 -8.93 18.71
C PRO A 14 -1.61 -10.36 18.96
N PHE A 15 -2.88 -10.50 19.35
CA PHE A 15 -3.55 -11.74 19.74
C PHE A 15 -4.78 -12.10 18.91
N ALA A 16 -5.24 -11.26 17.96
CA ALA A 16 -6.30 -11.61 17.03
C ALA A 16 -5.68 -12.01 15.69
N GLN A 17 -5.16 -13.24 15.62
CA GLN A 17 -4.58 -13.78 14.39
C GLN A 17 -5.59 -13.62 13.25
N VAL A 18 -5.25 -12.82 12.23
CA VAL A 18 -6.02 -12.65 10.98
C VAL A 18 -5.89 -13.92 10.11
N ARG A 19 -5.88 -15.10 10.73
CA ARG A 19 -5.59 -16.39 10.10
C ARG A 19 -6.82 -17.09 9.55
N ASP A 20 -8.00 -16.82 10.12
CA ASP A 20 -9.24 -17.47 9.69
C ASP A 20 -10.07 -16.53 8.79
N GLY A 21 -10.51 -17.08 7.66
CA GLY A 21 -10.97 -16.40 6.42
C GLY A 21 -12.19 -15.47 6.50
N ALA A 22 -12.61 -15.04 7.69
CA ALA A 22 -13.60 -14.00 7.92
C ALA A 22 -13.09 -13.04 9.01
N SER A 23 -11.90 -12.48 8.80
CA SER A 23 -11.32 -11.57 9.77
C SER A 23 -12.16 -10.29 9.87
N GLU A 24 -12.36 -9.81 11.09
CA GLU A 24 -13.00 -8.52 11.39
C GLU A 24 -12.42 -7.38 10.54
N VAL A 25 -11.13 -7.48 10.19
CA VAL A 25 -10.43 -6.60 9.25
C VAL A 25 -11.11 -6.54 7.88
N VAL A 26 -11.49 -7.69 7.29
CA VAL A 26 -12.20 -7.74 6.00
C VAL A 26 -13.54 -7.02 6.10
N MET A 27 -14.31 -7.26 7.17
CA MET A 27 -15.62 -6.59 7.36
C MET A 27 -15.46 -5.07 7.48
N LYS A 28 -14.47 -4.60 8.24
CA LYS A 28 -14.17 -3.16 8.38
C LYS A 28 -13.64 -2.54 7.08
N LEU A 29 -12.90 -3.30 6.28
CA LEU A 29 -12.45 -2.84 4.97
C LEU A 29 -13.59 -2.71 3.98
N LEU A 30 -14.53 -3.66 4.02
CA LEU A 30 -15.73 -3.67 3.19
C LEU A 30 -16.74 -2.58 3.59
N SER A 31 -16.82 -2.20 4.88
CA SER A 31 -17.72 -1.12 5.32
C SER A 31 -17.34 0.24 4.73
N ASN A 32 -16.04 0.45 4.42
CA ASN A 32 -15.52 1.65 3.76
C ASN A 32 -16.03 2.97 4.38
N ASP A 33 -16.20 2.98 5.71
CA ASP A 33 -16.86 4.03 6.50
C ASP A 33 -15.86 4.96 7.24
N GLY A 34 -14.56 4.69 7.09
CA GLY A 34 -13.49 5.44 7.74
C GLY A 34 -12.91 4.77 8.98
N THR A 35 -13.52 3.68 9.47
CA THR A 35 -13.13 3.00 10.73
C THR A 35 -11.71 2.45 10.73
N VAL A 36 -11.22 1.97 9.57
CA VAL A 36 -9.84 1.45 9.42
C VAL A 36 -8.80 2.58 9.38
N GLY A 37 -9.22 3.79 9.01
CA GLY A 37 -8.30 4.90 8.79
C GLY A 37 -7.40 4.70 7.55
N PRO A 38 -6.51 5.67 7.26
CA PRO A 38 -5.67 5.64 6.05
C PRO A 38 -4.50 4.66 6.13
N VAL A 39 -4.18 4.14 7.31
CA VAL A 39 -3.03 3.26 7.56
C VAL A 39 -3.54 1.93 8.08
N LEU A 40 -3.36 0.87 7.30
CA LEU A 40 -3.69 -0.49 7.68
C LEU A 40 -2.40 -1.26 8.03
N ASN A 41 -2.24 -1.58 9.32
CA ASN A 41 -1.11 -2.35 9.80
C ASN A 41 -1.48 -3.83 10.03
N LEU A 42 -0.91 -4.69 9.19
CA LEU A 42 -1.07 -6.15 9.24
C LEU A 42 0.30 -6.85 9.35
N SER A 43 1.30 -6.18 9.92
CA SER A 43 2.59 -6.82 10.15
C SER A 43 2.51 -7.92 11.21
N GLU A 44 3.31 -8.97 11.05
CA GLU A 44 3.46 -10.05 12.04
C GLU A 44 2.16 -10.80 12.36
N GLN A 45 1.24 -10.88 11.40
CA GLN A 45 -0.06 -11.54 11.55
C GLN A 45 -0.06 -13.00 11.07
N LEU A 46 1.11 -13.54 10.71
CA LEU A 46 1.28 -14.88 10.16
C LEU A 46 0.38 -15.11 8.93
N LEU A 47 0.19 -14.05 8.12
CA LEU A 47 -0.59 -14.11 6.89
C LEU A 47 0.15 -14.98 5.86
N THR A 48 -0.61 -15.86 5.21
CA THR A 48 -0.14 -16.66 4.08
C THR A 48 -0.75 -16.13 2.80
N ASP A 49 -0.34 -16.70 1.66
CA ASP A 49 -0.94 -16.38 0.36
C ASP A 49 -2.46 -16.60 0.33
N VAL A 50 -2.95 -17.57 1.10
CA VAL A 50 -4.38 -17.88 1.19
C VAL A 50 -5.11 -16.87 2.09
N SER A 51 -4.58 -16.59 3.28
CA SER A 51 -5.29 -15.74 4.24
C SER A 51 -5.22 -14.25 3.89
N VAL A 52 -4.23 -13.80 3.10
CA VAL A 52 -4.17 -12.42 2.63
C VAL A 52 -5.15 -12.14 1.48
N HIS A 53 -5.52 -13.15 0.70
CA HIS A 53 -6.36 -12.99 -0.48
C HIS A 53 -7.67 -12.21 -0.22
N PRO A 54 -8.52 -12.59 0.77
CA PRO A 54 -9.77 -11.85 1.03
C PRO A 54 -9.54 -10.40 1.48
N ILE A 55 -8.42 -10.10 2.13
CA ILE A 55 -8.03 -8.74 2.52
C ILE A 55 -7.72 -7.92 1.27
N LEU A 56 -6.98 -8.48 0.33
CA LEU A 56 -6.66 -7.82 -0.94
C LEU A 56 -7.93 -7.55 -1.74
N THR A 57 -8.84 -8.51 -1.83
CA THR A 57 -10.13 -8.33 -2.50
C THR A 57 -10.96 -7.21 -1.86
N ALA A 58 -11.02 -7.14 -0.53
CA ALA A 58 -11.72 -6.05 0.15
C ALA A 58 -11.08 -4.68 -0.14
N LEU A 59 -9.75 -4.63 -0.23
CA LEU A 59 -9.02 -3.40 -0.56
C LEU A 59 -9.24 -2.93 -1.99
N GLU A 60 -9.65 -3.79 -2.93
CA GLU A 60 -9.89 -3.37 -4.34
C GLU A 60 -10.94 -2.25 -4.42
N ARG A 61 -11.94 -2.28 -3.53
CA ARG A 61 -13.03 -1.30 -3.47
C ARG A 61 -12.89 -0.30 -2.34
N ASN A 62 -11.89 -0.44 -1.47
CA ASN A 62 -11.67 0.47 -0.36
C ASN A 62 -11.08 1.79 -0.85
N THR A 63 -11.69 2.90 -0.44
CA THR A 63 -11.30 4.26 -0.86
C THR A 63 -10.63 5.06 0.25
N ILE A 64 -10.31 4.42 1.37
CA ILE A 64 -9.78 5.09 2.58
C ILE A 64 -8.32 4.75 2.80
N VAL A 65 -7.97 3.47 2.72
CA VAL A 65 -6.61 2.99 3.02
C VAL A 65 -5.65 3.47 1.95
N ARG A 66 -4.59 4.16 2.39
CA ARG A 66 -3.49 4.66 1.55
C ARG A 66 -2.20 3.92 1.80
N GLU A 67 -2.02 3.41 3.03
CA GLU A 67 -0.80 2.72 3.44
C GLU A 67 -1.13 1.33 3.96
N LEU A 68 -0.45 0.33 3.41
CA LEU A 68 -0.61 -1.09 3.76
C LEU A 68 0.72 -1.69 4.22
N ASN A 69 0.79 -2.08 5.49
CA ASN A 69 1.94 -2.78 6.04
C ASN A 69 1.67 -4.28 6.16
N LEU A 70 2.35 -5.10 5.36
CA LEU A 70 2.28 -6.57 5.37
C LEU A 70 3.61 -7.19 5.83
N ASN A 71 4.45 -6.45 6.54
CA ASN A 71 5.77 -6.91 6.95
C ASN A 71 5.72 -8.16 7.83
N GLN A 72 6.80 -8.96 7.78
CA GLN A 72 7.02 -10.09 8.67
C GLN A 72 5.90 -11.14 8.67
N ASN A 73 5.23 -11.32 7.54
CA ASN A 73 4.27 -12.40 7.33
C ASN A 73 4.92 -13.57 6.56
N GLU A 74 4.10 -14.46 6.02
CA GLU A 74 4.49 -15.65 5.25
C GLU A 74 4.04 -15.57 3.78
N LEU A 75 3.86 -14.36 3.24
CA LEU A 75 3.47 -14.20 1.84
C LEU A 75 4.59 -14.68 0.91
N GLY A 76 4.25 -15.58 -0.01
CA GLY A 76 5.09 -16.01 -1.11
C GLY A 76 4.77 -15.29 -2.41
N ASP A 77 5.19 -15.91 -3.52
CA ASP A 77 4.96 -15.36 -4.86
C ASP A 77 3.47 -15.26 -5.21
N ALA A 78 2.61 -16.13 -4.67
CA ALA A 78 1.18 -16.07 -4.96
C ALA A 78 0.50 -14.87 -4.27
N GLY A 79 0.83 -14.58 -3.02
CA GLY A 79 0.36 -13.39 -2.31
C GLY A 79 0.87 -12.11 -2.96
N ALA A 80 2.14 -12.07 -3.38
CA ALA A 80 2.71 -10.96 -4.14
C ALA A 80 1.98 -10.72 -5.48
N LYS A 81 1.61 -11.78 -6.21
CA LYS A 81 0.79 -11.67 -7.43
C LYS A 81 -0.62 -11.14 -7.14
N GLY A 82 -1.24 -11.58 -6.05
CA GLY A 82 -2.53 -11.03 -5.60
C GLY A 82 -2.42 -9.53 -5.34
N LEU A 83 -1.36 -9.10 -4.65
CA LEU A 83 -1.12 -7.68 -4.38
C LEU A 83 -0.81 -6.89 -5.67
N ALA A 84 -0.12 -7.49 -6.63
CA ALA A 84 0.10 -6.88 -7.94
C ALA A 84 -1.23 -6.61 -8.67
N ASN A 85 -2.20 -7.54 -8.60
CA ASN A 85 -3.54 -7.33 -9.15
C ASN A 85 -4.27 -6.20 -8.43
N LEU A 86 -4.22 -6.17 -7.09
CA LEU A 86 -4.77 -5.07 -6.30
C LEU A 86 -4.19 -3.72 -6.73
N LEU A 87 -2.87 -3.62 -6.90
CA LEU A 87 -2.21 -2.38 -7.35
C LEU A 87 -2.57 -1.96 -8.77
N ARG A 88 -2.98 -2.90 -9.65
CA ARG A 88 -3.45 -2.54 -10.99
C ARG A 88 -4.82 -1.85 -10.93
N VAL A 89 -5.70 -2.28 -10.02
CA VAL A 89 -7.07 -1.77 -9.91
C VAL A 89 -7.21 -0.61 -8.91
N ASN A 90 -6.59 -0.71 -7.75
CA ASN A 90 -6.69 0.29 -6.69
C ASN A 90 -5.71 1.45 -6.95
N LYS A 91 -6.27 2.65 -7.13
CA LYS A 91 -5.53 3.91 -7.34
C LYS A 91 -5.56 4.83 -6.12
N ILE A 92 -5.78 4.26 -4.94
CA ILE A 92 -5.84 4.99 -3.66
C ILE A 92 -4.62 4.67 -2.80
N LEU A 93 -4.13 3.43 -2.84
CA LEU A 93 -2.89 3.03 -2.18
C LEU A 93 -1.70 3.82 -2.74
N THR A 94 -0.94 4.42 -1.81
CA THR A 94 0.29 5.17 -2.09
C THR A 94 1.52 4.50 -1.49
N SER A 95 1.35 3.61 -0.50
CA SER A 95 2.44 2.92 0.18
C SER A 95 2.11 1.47 0.50
N VAL A 96 3.01 0.54 0.14
CA VAL A 96 2.91 -0.87 0.49
C VAL A 96 4.27 -1.41 0.94
N SER A 97 4.31 -2.20 2.02
CA SER A 97 5.52 -2.86 2.50
C SER A 97 5.34 -4.36 2.71
N LEU A 98 6.29 -5.15 2.20
CA LEU A 98 6.33 -6.61 2.22
C LEU A 98 7.66 -7.14 2.83
N THR A 99 8.35 -6.32 3.61
CA THR A 99 9.65 -6.69 4.21
C THR A 99 9.49 -7.88 5.16
N GLY A 100 10.36 -8.87 5.08
CA GLY A 100 10.32 -10.05 5.95
C GLY A 100 9.25 -11.09 5.57
N ASN A 101 8.83 -11.11 4.31
CA ASN A 101 7.97 -12.16 3.74
C ASN A 101 8.81 -13.24 3.02
N ARG A 102 8.20 -14.09 2.19
CA ARG A 102 8.84 -15.15 1.41
C ARG A 102 8.70 -14.90 -0.11
N VAL A 103 8.64 -13.63 -0.53
CA VAL A 103 8.49 -13.22 -1.94
C VAL A 103 9.78 -13.55 -2.71
N GLY A 104 9.65 -14.34 -3.77
CA GLY A 104 10.71 -14.66 -4.70
C GLY A 104 10.72 -13.74 -5.91
N LEU A 105 11.55 -14.09 -6.90
CA LEU A 105 11.68 -13.30 -8.14
C LEU A 105 10.37 -13.20 -8.93
N ALA A 106 9.56 -14.27 -8.94
CA ALA A 106 8.32 -14.27 -9.71
C ALA A 106 7.28 -13.30 -9.12
N GLY A 107 7.14 -13.27 -7.80
CA GLY A 107 6.30 -12.31 -7.10
C GLY A 107 6.81 -10.88 -7.25
N ALA A 108 8.13 -10.68 -7.10
CA ALA A 108 8.74 -9.36 -7.28
C ALA A 108 8.56 -8.79 -8.70
N ARG A 109 8.71 -9.62 -9.75
CA ARG A 109 8.44 -9.20 -11.14
C ARG A 109 6.97 -8.85 -11.36
N ALA A 110 6.04 -9.59 -10.75
CA ALA A 110 4.62 -9.26 -10.86
C ALA A 110 4.33 -7.88 -10.24
N LEU A 111 4.91 -7.62 -9.07
CA LEU A 111 4.80 -6.32 -8.39
C LEU A 111 5.46 -5.19 -9.18
N GLN A 112 6.62 -5.43 -9.80
CA GLN A 112 7.25 -4.48 -10.71
C GLN A 112 6.32 -4.10 -11.86
N SER A 113 5.78 -5.09 -12.57
CA SER A 113 4.87 -4.85 -13.69
C SER A 113 3.60 -4.09 -13.27
N ALA A 114 3.09 -4.34 -12.05
CA ALA A 114 1.97 -3.57 -11.52
C ALA A 114 2.36 -2.12 -11.18
N ALA A 115 3.55 -1.89 -10.64
CA ALA A 115 4.06 -0.55 -10.33
C ALA A 115 4.28 0.31 -11.59
N GLU A 116 4.71 -0.29 -12.71
CA GLU A 116 4.85 0.39 -14.01
C GLU A 116 3.50 0.96 -14.51
N GLY A 117 2.39 0.29 -14.24
CA GLY A 117 1.03 0.73 -14.60
C GLY A 117 0.26 1.47 -13.50
N ASN A 118 0.87 1.71 -12.33
CA ASN A 118 0.25 2.41 -11.22
C ASN A 118 0.95 3.76 -11.00
N THR A 119 0.22 4.86 -11.19
CA THR A 119 0.74 6.24 -11.06
C THR A 119 0.52 6.85 -9.68
N THR A 120 -0.26 6.20 -8.80
CA THR A 120 -0.58 6.68 -7.45
C THR A 120 0.33 6.08 -6.39
N LEU A 121 0.90 4.91 -6.66
CA LEU A 121 1.85 4.26 -5.78
C LEU A 121 3.15 5.07 -5.73
N LEU A 122 3.59 5.40 -4.52
CA LEU A 122 4.80 6.19 -4.26
C LEU A 122 5.87 5.39 -3.51
N HIS A 123 5.48 4.32 -2.83
CA HIS A 123 6.36 3.45 -2.04
C HIS A 123 5.93 1.99 -2.19
N LEU A 124 6.89 1.12 -2.53
CA LEU A 124 6.74 -0.33 -2.54
C LEU A 124 8.03 -0.95 -2.00
N GLY A 125 7.97 -1.47 -0.78
CA GLY A 125 9.13 -2.05 -0.11
C GLY A 125 9.12 -3.57 -0.17
N LEU A 126 10.08 -4.18 -0.86
CA LEU A 126 10.34 -5.62 -0.74
C LEU A 126 11.34 -5.93 0.37
N GLY A 127 12.34 -5.07 0.62
CA GLY A 127 13.30 -5.29 1.71
C GLY A 127 13.93 -6.70 1.73
N VAL A 128 14.30 -7.18 2.91
CA VAL A 128 14.84 -8.55 3.10
C VAL A 128 13.69 -9.57 3.06
N GLN A 129 13.82 -10.60 2.23
CA GLN A 129 12.87 -11.72 2.16
C GLN A 129 13.46 -12.96 2.88
N LYS A 130 12.63 -13.69 3.62
CA LYS A 130 12.90 -14.95 4.34
C LYS A 130 13.09 -16.16 3.40
N ALA A 131 13.53 -15.94 2.16
CA ALA A 131 13.64 -17.01 1.17
C ALA A 131 14.51 -18.16 1.67
N HIS A 132 14.09 -19.39 1.37
CA HIS A 132 14.61 -20.62 1.93
C HIS A 132 16.11 -20.78 1.61
N GLY A 133 16.97 -20.51 2.60
CA GLY A 133 18.38 -20.92 2.57
C GLY A 133 19.34 -20.09 1.72
N GLY A 134 19.00 -18.88 1.27
CA GLY A 134 19.96 -18.04 0.54
C GLY A 134 19.46 -16.67 0.09
N PHE A 135 20.41 -15.81 -0.29
CA PHE A 135 20.14 -14.52 -0.93
C PHE A 135 19.52 -14.74 -2.33
N VAL A 136 18.37 -14.12 -2.60
CA VAL A 136 17.73 -14.20 -3.92
C VAL A 136 18.43 -13.23 -4.88
N LEU A 137 19.39 -13.75 -5.65
CA LEU A 137 20.08 -12.98 -6.69
C LEU A 137 19.07 -12.33 -7.65
N GLY A 138 19.24 -11.03 -7.94
CA GLY A 138 18.39 -10.27 -8.87
C GLY A 138 17.15 -9.63 -8.25
N LEU A 139 16.82 -9.90 -6.97
CA LEU A 139 15.74 -9.19 -6.28
C LEU A 139 16.09 -7.71 -6.08
N GLU A 140 17.37 -7.42 -5.84
CA GLU A 140 17.92 -6.06 -5.71
C GLU A 140 17.75 -5.22 -6.99
N THR A 141 17.93 -5.84 -8.16
CA THR A 141 17.75 -5.18 -9.45
C THR A 141 16.28 -4.83 -9.65
N ILE A 142 15.38 -5.77 -9.37
CA ILE A 142 13.92 -5.55 -9.46
C ILE A 142 13.50 -4.43 -8.49
N GLN A 143 13.98 -4.46 -7.24
CA GLN A 143 13.68 -3.43 -6.25
C GLN A 143 14.20 -2.05 -6.70
N SER A 144 15.37 -2.00 -7.34
CA SER A 144 15.92 -0.75 -7.89
C SER A 144 15.03 -0.20 -9.01
N THR A 145 14.61 -1.04 -9.96
CA THR A 145 13.70 -0.62 -11.04
C THR A 145 12.35 -0.13 -10.51
N ILE A 146 11.77 -0.83 -9.53
CA ILE A 146 10.57 -0.38 -8.82
C ILE A 146 10.81 1.00 -8.21
N THR A 147 11.92 1.20 -7.50
CA THR A 147 12.22 2.47 -6.83
C THR A 147 12.32 3.63 -7.83
N VAL A 148 12.95 3.41 -8.99
CA VAL A 148 13.03 4.41 -10.07
C VAL A 148 11.64 4.74 -10.62
N GLN A 149 10.80 3.74 -10.89
CA GLN A 149 9.43 3.94 -11.37
C GLN A 149 8.59 4.75 -10.38
N LEU A 150 8.72 4.47 -9.08
CA LEU A 150 8.01 5.21 -8.04
C LEU A 150 8.52 6.65 -7.88
N ALA A 151 9.81 6.89 -8.12
CA ALA A 151 10.34 8.25 -8.18
C ALA A 151 9.73 9.06 -9.34
N MET A 152 9.52 8.42 -10.50
CA MET A 152 8.82 9.05 -11.63
C MET A 152 7.37 9.40 -11.27
N ASN A 153 6.66 8.54 -10.55
CA ASN A 153 5.30 8.84 -10.05
C ASN A 153 5.29 10.09 -9.16
N ARG A 154 6.26 10.23 -8.24
CA ARG A 154 6.39 11.43 -7.39
C ARG A 154 6.60 12.70 -8.21
N VAL A 155 7.48 12.64 -9.21
CA VAL A 155 7.75 13.77 -10.10
C VAL A 155 6.51 14.15 -10.91
N ASN A 156 5.81 13.17 -11.48
CA ASN A 156 4.58 13.42 -12.22
C ASN A 156 3.50 14.04 -11.33
N MET A 157 3.37 13.57 -10.08
CA MET A 157 2.45 14.16 -9.10
C MET A 157 2.81 15.62 -8.75
N MET A 158 4.10 15.99 -8.73
CA MET A 158 4.51 17.39 -8.51
C MET A 158 4.19 18.27 -9.72
N LYS A 159 4.36 17.75 -10.94
CA LYS A 159 4.02 18.49 -12.19
C LYS A 159 2.52 18.70 -12.39
N SER A 160 1.68 17.79 -11.89
CA SER A 160 0.23 17.92 -11.97
C SER A 160 -0.37 18.84 -10.91
N ARG A 161 0.42 19.34 -9.94
CA ARG A 161 -0.07 20.33 -8.98
C ARG A 161 -0.20 21.69 -9.68
N PRO A 162 -1.35 22.38 -9.58
CA PRO A 162 -1.46 23.72 -10.11
C PRO A 162 -0.40 24.61 -9.45
N PRO A 163 0.25 25.51 -10.22
CA PRO A 163 1.24 26.41 -9.66
C PRO A 163 0.60 27.27 -8.56
N LEU A 164 1.30 27.41 -7.42
CA LEU A 164 0.84 28.19 -6.26
C LEU A 164 0.44 29.63 -6.61
N THR A 165 0.97 30.16 -7.72
CA THR A 165 0.68 31.50 -8.25
C THR A 165 -0.73 31.66 -8.81
N LEU A 166 -1.38 30.59 -9.30
CA LEU A 166 -2.71 30.70 -9.92
C LEU A 166 -3.84 30.78 -8.86
N VAL A 167 -3.68 30.05 -7.75
CA VAL A 167 -4.68 30.02 -6.65
C VAL A 167 -4.70 31.36 -5.88
N ALA A 168 -3.56 32.04 -5.76
CA ALA A 168 -3.50 33.35 -5.12
C ALA A 168 -4.12 34.45 -5.99
N ALA A 169 -4.01 34.36 -7.33
CA ALA A 169 -4.56 35.38 -8.24
C ALA A 169 -6.11 35.36 -8.26
N ASP A 170 -6.72 34.18 -8.26
CA ASP A 170 -8.19 34.05 -8.24
C ASP A 170 -8.80 34.48 -6.88
N ALA A 171 -8.14 34.17 -5.77
CA ALA A 171 -8.59 34.61 -4.44
C ALA A 171 -8.50 36.13 -4.24
N VAL A 172 -7.47 36.77 -4.82
CA VAL A 172 -7.33 38.24 -4.78
C VAL A 172 -8.31 38.91 -5.74
N MET A 173 -8.61 38.33 -6.91
CA MET A 173 -9.62 38.88 -7.83
C MET A 173 -11.05 38.71 -7.33
N GLN A 174 -11.39 37.63 -6.61
CA GLN A 174 -12.73 37.45 -6.03
C GLN A 174 -12.98 38.27 -4.75
N ALA A 175 -11.93 38.66 -4.02
CA ALA A 175 -12.04 39.58 -2.88
C ALA A 175 -12.08 41.07 -3.28
N ALA A 176 -11.83 41.39 -4.56
CA ALA A 176 -11.79 42.75 -5.09
C ALA A 176 -13.01 43.12 -5.97
N ALA A 177 -14.02 42.25 -6.07
CA ALA A 177 -15.28 42.59 -6.71
C ALA A 177 -16.18 43.38 -5.72
N PRO A 178 -16.77 44.52 -6.13
CA PRO A 178 -17.59 45.38 -5.27
C PRO A 178 -18.96 44.80 -4.90
#